data_AF-A0A9E6JX54-F1
#
_entry.id   AF-A0A9E6JX54-F1
#
_cell.length_a   1.000
_cell.length_b   1.000
_cell.length_c   1.000
_cell.angle_alpha   90.00
_cell.angle_beta   90.00
_cell.angle_gamma   90.00
#
_symmetry.space_group_name_H-M   'P 1'
#
loop_
_entity.id
_entity.type
_entity.pdbx_description
1 polymer ?
#
loop_
_entity_poly.entity_id
_entity_poly.type
_entity_poly.pdbx_seq_one_letter_code
_entity_poly.pdbx_strand_id
1 'polypeptide(L)'
;MELITLPENIVTIINIVLITLAIVLALIGYLRGFVSQAYDLIIIGLGLLLGSLIAPVLATNMSLVPSSINFNDIPFVGSGLVLMIDKILWTIIFVFIFLIIGFIFKGLIIKKVLRYKKKVLVDRIGGAVFGLVPVLVIGFVIALMLSVPMFSNGVDLLKASVLGPIEPVTSDLIASLIEDNPTL
;
A
#
# COMPACT_ATOMS: atom_id res chain seq x y z
N MET A 1 6.22 -26.72 16.77
CA MET A 1 7.08 -26.06 15.77
C MET A 1 8.36 -25.64 16.46
N GLU A 2 9.52 -25.96 15.89
CA GLU A 2 10.77 -25.37 16.38
C GLU A 2 10.77 -23.88 16.01
N LEU A 3 11.00 -23.02 17.00
CA LEU A 3 11.07 -21.57 16.80
C LEU A 3 12.40 -21.23 16.15
N ILE A 4 12.36 -20.41 15.09
CA ILE A 4 13.56 -19.98 14.38
C ILE A 4 14.18 -18.80 15.14
N THR A 5 15.45 -18.91 15.52
CA THR A 5 16.23 -17.80 16.08
C THR A 5 16.84 -16.97 14.95
N LEU A 6 16.48 -15.69 14.88
CA LEU A 6 17.03 -14.76 13.91
C LEU A 6 18.38 -14.19 14.37
N PRO A 7 19.37 -14.01 13.48
CA PRO A 7 20.66 -13.46 13.85
C PRO A 7 20.57 -11.97 14.24
N GLU A 8 21.37 -11.55 15.24
CA GLU A 8 21.29 -10.19 15.83
C GLU A 8 21.63 -9.06 14.84
N ASN A 9 22.41 -9.37 13.79
CA ASN A 9 22.72 -8.42 12.72
C ASN A 9 21.49 -7.96 11.94
N ILE A 10 20.35 -8.67 12.03
CA ILE A 10 19.08 -8.28 11.41
C ILE A 10 18.60 -6.92 11.93
N VAL A 11 18.82 -6.59 13.20
CA VAL A 11 18.45 -5.27 13.74
C VAL A 11 19.15 -4.16 12.98
N THR A 12 20.46 -4.31 12.78
CA THR A 12 21.29 -3.34 12.03
C THR A 12 20.83 -3.23 10.59
N ILE A 13 20.50 -4.35 9.94
CA ILE A 13 19.99 -4.37 8.56
C ILE A 13 18.66 -3.63 8.48
N ILE A 14 17.70 -3.94 9.36
CA ILE A 14 16.37 -3.30 9.42
C ILE A 14 16.54 -1.78 9.61
N ASN A 15 17.38 -1.37 10.56
CA ASN A 15 17.61 0.04 10.85
C ASN A 15 18.20 0.78 9.65
N ILE A 16 19.27 0.24 9.04
CA ILE A 16 19.92 0.86 7.87
C ILE A 16 18.95 0.98 6.71
N VAL A 17 18.20 -0.08 6.41
CA VAL A 17 17.24 -0.11 5.31
C VAL A 17 16.12 0.90 5.55
N LEU A 18 15.49 0.90 6.72
CA LEU A 18 14.38 1.80 7.02
C LEU A 18 14.79 3.26 7.09
N ILE A 19 15.95 3.57 7.68
CA ILE A 19 16.46 4.95 7.74
C ILE A 19 16.80 5.44 6.32
N THR A 20 17.47 4.61 5.52
CA THR A 20 17.81 4.97 4.14
C THR A 20 16.54 5.18 3.31
N LEU A 21 15.56 4.29 3.45
CA LEU A 21 14.27 4.42 2.78
C LEU A 21 13.51 5.67 3.24
N ALA A 22 13.52 5.98 4.54
CA ALA A 22 12.96 7.21 5.12
C ALA A 22 13.57 8.45 4.48
N ILE A 23 14.90 8.53 4.40
CA ILE A 23 15.58 9.68 3.81
C ILE A 23 15.23 9.82 2.33
N VAL A 24 15.30 8.73 1.56
CA VAL A 24 15.03 8.75 0.12
C VAL A 24 13.58 9.15 -0.16
N LEU A 25 12.61 8.53 0.53
CA LEU A 25 11.20 8.81 0.31
C LEU A 25 10.78 10.18 0.87
N ALA A 26 11.35 10.64 1.98
CA ALA A 26 11.14 12.00 2.45
C ALA A 26 11.69 13.03 1.46
N LEU A 27 12.84 12.79 0.84
CA LEU A 27 13.42 13.68 -0.16
C LEU A 27 12.60 13.70 -1.45
N ILE A 28 12.15 12.54 -1.94
CA ILE A 28 11.20 12.44 -3.05
C ILE A 28 9.91 13.18 -2.72
N GLY A 29 9.41 12.99 -1.50
CA GLY A 29 8.21 13.64 -1.01
C GLY A 29 8.34 15.17 -0.96
N TYR A 30 9.48 15.65 -0.48
CA TYR A 30 9.84 17.08 -0.45
C TYR A 30 9.87 17.68 -1.86
N LEU A 31 10.44 16.97 -2.83
CA LEU A 31 10.53 17.43 -4.21
C LEU A 31 9.16 17.42 -4.92
N ARG A 32 8.32 16.41 -4.65
CA ARG A 32 6.98 16.31 -5.22
C ARG A 32 5.97 17.28 -4.62
N GLY A 33 6.12 17.59 -3.33
CA GLY A 33 5.16 18.41 -2.57
C GLY A 33 3.93 17.64 -2.12
N PHE A 34 3.28 18.12 -1.06
CA PHE A 34 2.10 17.51 -0.46
C PHE A 34 0.89 17.53 -1.40
N VAL A 35 0.58 18.67 -2.00
CA VAL A 35 -0.59 18.87 -2.87
C VAL A 35 -0.54 17.91 -4.07
N SER A 36 0.65 17.69 -4.63
CA SER A 36 0.86 16.75 -5.72
C SER A 36 0.56 15.31 -5.29
N GLN A 37 1.06 14.90 -4.13
CA GLN A 37 0.85 13.55 -3.58
C GLN A 37 -0.60 13.32 -3.16
N ALA A 38 -1.20 14.28 -2.47
CA ALA A 38 -2.60 14.24 -2.08
C ALA A 38 -3.53 14.19 -3.30
N TYR A 39 -3.22 14.95 -4.35
CA TYR A 39 -3.95 14.89 -5.60
C TYR A 39 -3.87 13.52 -6.26
N ASP A 40 -2.66 12.93 -6.36
CA ASP A 40 -2.48 11.60 -6.92
C ASP A 40 -3.28 10.55 -6.13
N LEU A 41 -3.30 10.66 -4.80
CA LEU A 41 -4.04 9.76 -3.93
C LEU A 41 -5.56 9.90 -4.11
N ILE A 42 -6.07 11.13 -4.27
CA ILE A 42 -7.48 11.39 -4.59
C ILE A 42 -7.84 10.78 -5.95
N ILE A 43 -7.00 10.95 -6.97
CA ILE A 43 -7.27 10.40 -8.31
C ILE A 43 -7.26 8.87 -8.30
N ILE A 44 -6.31 8.25 -7.61
CA ILE A 44 -6.27 6.79 -7.44
C ILE A 44 -7.51 6.32 -6.67
N GLY A 45 -7.87 7.00 -5.58
CA GLY A 45 -9.05 6.67 -4.78
C GLY A 45 -10.35 6.78 -5.58
N LEU A 46 -10.51 7.85 -6.36
CA LEU A 46 -11.65 8.02 -7.26
C LEU A 46 -11.66 6.96 -8.36
N GLY A 47 -10.51 6.64 -8.94
CA GLY A 47 -10.37 5.58 -9.95
C GLY A 47 -10.74 4.20 -9.41
N LEU A 48 -10.34 3.88 -8.18
CA LEU A 48 -10.71 2.64 -7.52
C LEU A 48 -12.20 2.60 -7.16
N LEU A 49 -12.73 3.68 -6.59
CA LEU A 49 -14.13 3.75 -6.19
C LEU A 49 -15.05 3.64 -7.41
N LEU A 50 -14.85 4.49 -8.41
CA LEU A 50 -15.65 4.47 -9.64
C LEU A 50 -15.37 3.21 -10.47
N GLY A 51 -14.11 2.78 -10.55
CA GLY A 51 -13.75 1.52 -11.19
C GLY A 51 -14.48 0.33 -10.56
N SER A 52 -14.51 0.22 -9.23
CA SER A 52 -15.19 -0.89 -8.54
C SER A 52 -16.71 -0.89 -8.71
N LEU A 53 -17.33 0.28 -8.89
CA LEU A 53 -18.77 0.41 -9.11
C LEU A 53 -19.17 0.10 -10.56
N ILE A 54 -18.35 0.52 -11.53
CA ILE A 54 -18.68 0.44 -12.96
C ILE A 54 -18.14 -0.88 -13.57
N ALA A 55 -17.00 -1.39 -13.10
CA ALA A 55 -16.38 -2.62 -13.61
C ALA A 55 -17.29 -3.86 -13.57
N PRO A 56 -18.15 -4.10 -12.56
CA PRO A 56 -19.09 -5.20 -12.57
C PRO A 56 -20.06 -5.16 -13.76
N VAL A 57 -20.53 -3.98 -14.13
CA VAL A 57 -21.45 -3.78 -15.26
C VAL A 57 -20.73 -3.98 -16.59
N LEU A 58 -19.48 -3.55 -16.72
CA LEU A 58 -18.71 -3.79 -17.95
C LEU A 58 -18.28 -5.26 -18.07
N ALA A 59 -17.87 -5.90 -16.98
CA ALA A 59 -17.44 -7.30 -17.00
C ALA A 59 -18.57 -8.25 -17.47
N THR A 60 -19.83 -7.94 -17.18
CA THR A 60 -20.97 -8.74 -17.69
C THR A 60 -21.26 -8.51 -19.18
N ASN A 61 -20.90 -7.35 -19.73
CA ASN A 61 -21.22 -6.97 -21.10
C ASN A 61 -20.04 -7.11 -22.09
N MET A 62 -18.82 -7.00 -21.59
CA MET A 62 -17.57 -7.03 -22.35
C MET A 62 -16.53 -7.81 -21.55
N SER A 63 -16.33 -9.07 -21.93
CA SER A 63 -15.25 -9.90 -21.37
C SER A 63 -13.92 -9.51 -22.01
N LEU A 64 -12.90 -9.28 -21.17
CA LEU A 64 -11.53 -9.02 -21.58
C LEU A 64 -10.69 -10.30 -21.60
N VAL A 65 -11.14 -11.34 -20.90
CA VAL A 65 -10.55 -12.67 -20.97
C VAL A 65 -10.81 -13.29 -22.36
N PRO A 66 -9.76 -13.69 -23.10
CA PRO A 66 -9.94 -14.35 -24.38
C PRO A 66 -10.76 -15.63 -24.24
N SER A 67 -11.67 -15.88 -25.18
CA SER A 67 -12.48 -17.11 -25.22
C SER A 67 -11.65 -18.39 -25.39
N SER A 68 -10.37 -18.27 -25.76
CA SER A 68 -9.41 -19.37 -25.81
C SER A 68 -8.91 -19.83 -24.43
N ILE A 69 -9.03 -18.99 -23.39
CA ILE A 69 -8.70 -19.35 -22.01
C ILE A 69 -9.95 -19.93 -21.37
N ASN A 70 -10.15 -21.23 -21.57
CA ASN A 70 -11.37 -21.91 -21.16
C ASN A 70 -11.21 -22.50 -19.75
N PHE A 71 -11.62 -21.75 -18.73
CA PHE A 71 -11.68 -22.27 -17.35
C PHE A 71 -12.88 -23.20 -17.11
N ASN A 72 -13.66 -23.52 -18.16
CA ASN A 72 -14.85 -24.39 -18.08
C ASN A 72 -14.51 -25.87 -17.80
N ASP A 73 -13.25 -26.29 -17.92
CA ASP A 73 -12.81 -27.63 -17.50
C ASP A 73 -12.86 -27.83 -15.97
N ILE A 74 -13.07 -26.74 -15.22
CA ILE A 74 -13.29 -26.75 -13.77
C ILE A 74 -14.79 -26.56 -13.51
N PRO A 75 -15.54 -27.62 -13.17
CA PRO A 75 -16.97 -27.52 -12.89
C PRO A 75 -17.24 -26.51 -11.77
N PHE A 76 -18.32 -25.73 -11.90
CA PHE A 76 -18.82 -24.75 -10.91
C PHE A 76 -18.03 -23.45 -10.73
N VAL A 77 -16.75 -23.40 -11.08
CA VAL A 77 -15.85 -22.28 -10.72
C VAL A 77 -15.43 -21.44 -11.95
N GLY A 78 -15.42 -22.03 -13.15
CA GLY A 78 -14.88 -21.38 -14.35
C GLY A 78 -15.50 -20.03 -14.72
N SER A 79 -16.82 -19.96 -14.83
CA SER A 79 -17.51 -18.73 -15.25
C SER A 79 -17.48 -17.61 -14.19
N GLY A 80 -17.52 -17.99 -12.90
CA GLY A 80 -17.40 -17.04 -11.79
C GLY A 80 -15.98 -16.44 -11.68
N LEU A 81 -14.95 -17.26 -11.90
CA LEU A 81 -13.56 -16.78 -11.94
C LEU A 81 -13.29 -15.85 -13.12
N VAL A 82 -13.78 -16.19 -14.32
CA VAL A 82 -13.64 -15.32 -15.49
C VAL A 82 -14.28 -13.96 -15.22
N LEU A 83 -15.50 -13.93 -14.68
CA LEU A 83 -16.17 -12.69 -14.33
C LEU A 83 -15.41 -11.90 -13.24
N MET A 84 -14.81 -12.57 -12.26
CA MET A 84 -13.99 -11.93 -11.23
C MET A 84 -12.72 -11.32 -11.81
N ILE A 85 -12.04 -12.04 -12.71
CA ILE A 85 -10.85 -11.55 -13.42
C ILE A 85 -11.22 -10.34 -14.28
N ASP A 86 -12.30 -10.42 -15.06
CA ASP A 86 -12.78 -9.31 -15.89
C ASP A 86 -13.11 -8.07 -15.04
N LYS A 87 -13.76 -8.25 -13.88
CA LYS A 87 -14.00 -7.15 -12.92
C LYS A 87 -12.70 -6.48 -12.47
N ILE A 88 -11.69 -7.27 -12.13
CA ILE A 88 -10.37 -6.76 -11.71
C ILE A 88 -9.70 -6.02 -12.88
N LEU A 89 -9.69 -6.60 -14.08
CA LEU A 89 -9.10 -5.97 -15.27
C LEU A 89 -9.79 -4.65 -15.62
N TRP A 90 -11.13 -4.61 -15.61
CA TRP A 90 -11.87 -3.38 -15.84
C TRP A 90 -11.60 -2.33 -14.77
N THR A 91 -11.49 -2.73 -13.50
CA THR A 91 -11.14 -1.80 -12.41
C THR A 91 -9.75 -1.21 -12.63
N ILE A 92 -8.77 -2.03 -13.03
CA ILE A 92 -7.42 -1.56 -13.37
C ILE A 92 -7.46 -0.57 -14.54
N ILE A 93 -8.19 -0.90 -15.61
CA ILE A 93 -8.35 0.00 -16.78
C ILE A 93 -8.93 1.35 -16.36
N PHE A 94 -9.98 1.35 -15.52
CA PHE A 94 -10.57 2.59 -15.01
C PHE A 94 -9.58 3.40 -14.19
N VAL A 95 -8.82 2.77 -13.29
CA VAL A 95 -7.76 3.45 -12.54
C VAL A 95 -6.76 4.12 -13.49
N PHE A 96 -6.32 3.44 -14.56
CA PHE A 96 -5.45 4.03 -15.56
C PHE A 96 -6.08 5.22 -16.30
N ILE A 97 -7.35 5.11 -16.69
CA ILE A 97 -8.09 6.22 -17.32
C ILE A 97 -8.11 7.43 -16.39
N PHE A 98 -8.46 7.24 -15.11
CA PHE A 98 -8.48 8.31 -14.12
C PHE A 98 -7.09 8.90 -13.87
N LEU A 99 -6.02 8.09 -13.88
CA LEU A 99 -4.65 8.57 -13.78
C LEU A 99 -4.26 9.46 -14.96
N ILE A 100 -4.62 9.07 -16.19
CA ILE A 100 -4.36 9.88 -17.40
C ILE A 100 -5.11 11.20 -17.33
N ILE A 101 -6.40 11.17 -16.99
CA ILE A 101 -7.22 12.37 -16.81
C ILE A 101 -6.61 13.24 -15.71
N GLY A 102 -6.28 12.66 -14.57
CA GLY A 102 -5.68 13.33 -13.43
C GLY A 102 -4.37 14.02 -13.82
N PHE A 103 -3.51 13.35 -14.58
CA PHE A 103 -2.24 13.92 -15.04
C PHE A 103 -2.44 15.22 -15.86
N ILE A 104 -3.45 15.26 -16.72
CA ILE A 104 -3.77 16.45 -17.54
C ILE A 104 -4.20 17.63 -16.65
N PHE A 105 -5.06 17.38 -15.64
CA PHE A 105 -5.58 18.44 -14.76
C PHE A 105 -4.64 18.81 -13.60
N LYS A 106 -3.68 17.95 -13.27
CA LYS A 106 -2.73 18.12 -12.16
C LYS A 106 -2.03 19.47 -12.19
N GLY A 107 -1.50 19.86 -13.35
CA GLY A 107 -0.78 21.12 -13.51
C GLY A 107 -1.62 22.37 -13.25
N LEU A 108 -2.91 22.34 -13.62
CA LEU A 108 -3.83 23.46 -13.40
C LEU A 108 -4.18 23.62 -11.92
N ILE A 109 -4.44 22.51 -11.23
CA ILE A 109 -4.84 22.49 -9.82
C ILE A 109 -3.68 22.92 -8.93
N ILE A 110 -2.48 22.36 -9.15
CA ILE A 110 -1.28 22.71 -8.37
C ILE A 110 -0.97 24.21 -8.50
N LYS A 111 -1.02 24.77 -9.72
CA LYS A 111 -0.81 26.22 -9.94
C LYS A 111 -1.85 27.08 -9.22
N LYS A 112 -3.10 26.63 -9.15
CA LYS A 112 -4.18 27.36 -8.47
C LYS A 112 -4.01 27.35 -6.94
N VAL A 113 -3.62 26.21 -6.37
CA VAL A 113 -3.46 26.03 -4.92
C VAL A 113 -2.18 26.71 -4.40
N LEU A 114 -1.07 26.60 -5.14
CA LEU A 114 0.26 27.08 -4.73
C LEU A 114 0.63 28.48 -5.26
N ARG A 115 -0.36 29.33 -5.56
CA ARG A 115 -0.14 30.68 -6.14
C ARG A 115 0.82 31.58 -5.32
N TYR A 116 1.00 31.32 -4.01
CA TYR A 116 1.86 32.12 -3.12
C TYR A 116 3.11 31.35 -2.68
N LYS A 117 4.30 31.97 -2.78
CA LYS A 117 5.60 31.35 -2.45
C LYS A 117 5.68 30.76 -1.02
N LYS A 118 5.03 31.38 -0.02
CA LYS A 118 4.99 30.83 1.36
C LYS A 118 4.28 29.48 1.44
N LYS A 119 3.27 29.23 0.59
CA LYS A 119 2.55 27.95 0.54
C LYS A 119 3.41 26.82 -0.04
N VAL A 120 4.41 27.16 -0.86
CA VAL A 120 5.32 26.17 -1.46
C VAL A 120 6.23 25.52 -0.42
N LEU A 121 6.71 26.27 0.58
CA LEU A 121 7.56 25.69 1.62
C LEU A 121 6.77 24.74 2.54
N VAL A 122 5.55 25.14 2.93
CA VAL A 122 4.63 24.29 3.70
C VAL A 122 4.26 23.04 2.91
N ASP A 123 4.00 23.19 1.60
CA ASP A 123 3.72 22.08 0.69
C ASP A 123 4.88 21.08 0.59
N ARG A 124 6.12 21.56 0.50
CA ARG A 124 7.30 20.69 0.46
C ARG A 124 7.56 19.98 1.78
N ILE A 125 7.44 20.67 2.91
CA ILE A 125 7.58 20.04 4.23
C ILE A 125 6.47 19.00 4.43
N GLY A 126 5.22 19.35 4.13
CA GLY A 126 4.11 18.39 4.16
C GLY A 126 4.33 17.21 3.23
N GLY A 127 4.93 17.45 2.05
CA GLY A 127 5.28 16.41 1.09
C GLY A 127 6.35 15.47 1.64
N ALA A 128 7.33 15.98 2.38
CA ALA A 128 8.35 15.16 3.04
C ALA A 128 7.73 14.26 4.12
N VAL A 129 6.85 14.82 4.96
CA VAL A 129 6.13 14.06 5.98
C VAL A 129 5.23 13.00 5.34
N PHE A 130 4.50 13.35 4.28
CA PHE A 130 3.66 12.40 3.55
C PHE A 130 4.47 11.30 2.86
N GLY A 131 5.68 11.64 2.39
CA GLY A 131 6.64 10.69 1.84
C GLY A 131 7.15 9.66 2.85
N LEU A 132 6.99 9.90 4.16
CA LEU A 132 7.32 8.91 5.20
C LEU A 132 6.22 7.86 5.41
N VAL A 133 4.98 8.12 4.94
CA VAL A 133 3.85 7.19 5.13
C VAL A 133 4.15 5.79 4.59
N PRO A 134 4.69 5.61 3.36
CA PRO A 134 5.06 4.27 2.88
C PRO A 134 6.11 3.58 3.75
N VAL A 135 7.03 4.33 4.35
CA VAL A 135 8.05 3.77 5.26
C VAL A 135 7.42 3.28 6.54
N LEU A 136 6.45 4.01 7.09
CA LEU A 136 5.67 3.56 8.24
C LEU A 136 4.89 2.29 7.91
N VAL A 137 4.26 2.20 6.73
CA VAL A 137 3.55 1.00 6.28
C VAL A 137 4.50 -0.19 6.17
N ILE A 138 5.65 -0.04 5.52
CA ILE A 138 6.65 -1.11 5.39
C ILE A 138 7.20 -1.51 6.76
N GLY A 139 7.53 -0.54 7.61
CA GLY A 139 7.98 -0.77 8.98
C GLY A 139 6.95 -1.54 9.80
N PHE A 140 5.67 -1.21 9.64
CA PHE A 140 4.57 -1.92 10.29
C PHE A 140 4.44 -3.37 9.80
N VAL A 141 4.58 -3.62 8.50
CA VAL A 141 4.59 -4.99 7.95
C VAL A 141 5.76 -5.80 8.51
N ILE A 142 6.98 -5.22 8.55
CA ILE A 142 8.15 -5.88 9.14
C ILE A 142 7.91 -6.17 10.63
N ALA A 143 7.36 -5.21 11.36
CA ALA A 143 7.04 -5.38 12.77
C ALA A 143 6.01 -6.49 13.02
N LEU A 144 4.96 -6.57 12.21
CA LEU A 144 4.01 -7.67 12.26
C LEU A 144 4.69 -9.01 11.98
N MET A 145 5.53 -9.10 10.94
CA MET A 145 6.26 -10.32 10.61
C MET A 145 7.18 -10.80 11.73
N LEU A 146 7.87 -9.87 12.42
CA LEU A 146 8.75 -10.19 13.54
C LEU A 146 7.98 -10.58 14.81
N SER A 147 6.78 -10.04 15.01
CA SER A 147 5.95 -10.36 16.17
C SER A 147 5.14 -11.67 16.01
N VAL A 148 5.16 -12.32 14.84
CA VAL A 148 4.54 -13.65 14.65
C VAL A 148 5.26 -14.69 15.52
N PRO A 149 4.55 -15.65 16.16
CA PRO A 149 5.12 -16.73 16.97
C PRO A 149 5.92 -17.79 16.17
N MET A 150 6.50 -17.40 15.03
CA MET A 150 7.45 -18.20 14.25
C MET A 150 8.90 -17.95 14.70
N PHE A 151 9.18 -16.77 15.25
CA PHE A 151 10.53 -16.35 15.68
C PHE A 151 10.62 -16.26 17.20
N SER A 152 11.60 -16.93 17.81
CA SER A 152 11.77 -16.93 19.27
C SER A 152 12.25 -15.60 19.83
N ASN A 153 13.01 -14.82 19.05
CA ASN A 153 13.59 -13.54 19.44
C ASN A 153 13.02 -12.34 18.66
N GLY A 154 11.92 -12.52 17.93
CA GLY A 154 11.38 -11.49 17.04
C GLY A 154 10.93 -10.21 17.76
N VAL A 155 10.30 -10.34 18.93
CA VAL A 155 9.87 -9.22 19.77
C VAL A 155 11.06 -8.44 20.35
N ASP A 156 12.11 -9.14 20.75
CA ASP A 156 13.33 -8.50 21.28
C ASP A 156 14.08 -7.73 20.18
N LEU A 157 14.15 -8.30 18.98
CA LEU A 157 14.71 -7.62 17.80
C LEU A 157 13.88 -6.39 17.41
N LEU A 158 12.55 -6.48 17.54
CA LEU A 158 11.66 -5.36 17.26
C LEU A 158 11.92 -4.19 18.22
N LYS A 159 11.99 -4.47 19.53
CA LYS A 159 12.30 -3.48 20.59
C LYS A 159 13.66 -2.82 20.41
N ALA A 160 14.66 -3.58 19.95
CA ALA A 160 16.00 -3.07 19.70
C ALA A 160 16.13 -2.25 18.40
N SER A 161 15.12 -2.29 17.52
CA SER A 161 15.13 -1.60 16.23
C SER A 161 14.47 -0.22 16.28
N VAL A 162 14.59 0.55 15.19
CA VAL A 162 13.87 1.82 14.97
C VAL A 162 12.34 1.65 15.02
N LEU A 163 11.84 0.41 14.91
CA LEU A 163 10.43 0.07 15.02
C LEU A 163 9.96 -0.19 16.46
N GLY A 164 10.84 -0.09 17.46
CA GLY A 164 10.47 -0.28 18.88
C GLY A 164 9.21 0.50 19.32
N PRO A 165 9.01 1.77 18.90
CA PRO A 165 7.81 2.53 19.28
C PRO A 165 6.47 1.96 18.79
N ILE A 166 6.46 1.10 17.76
CA ILE A 166 5.23 0.50 17.21
C ILE A 166 4.95 -0.92 17.72
N GLU A 167 5.85 -1.48 18.54
CA GLU A 167 5.70 -2.81 19.16
C GLU A 167 4.41 -3.04 19.98
N PRO A 168 3.92 -2.10 20.81
CA PRO A 168 2.68 -2.34 21.55
C PRO A 168 1.49 -2.51 20.60
N VAL A 169 1.47 -1.76 19.49
CA VAL A 169 0.37 -1.84 18.51
C VAL A 169 0.40 -3.17 17.75
N THR A 170 1.57 -3.66 17.38
CA THR A 170 1.68 -4.93 16.65
C THR A 170 1.44 -6.16 17.52
N SER A 171 1.88 -6.11 18.78
CA SER A 171 1.63 -7.19 19.75
C SER A 171 0.14 -7.30 20.10
N ASP A 172 -0.55 -6.18 20.34
CA ASP A 172 -1.99 -6.17 20.60
C ASP A 172 -2.79 -6.72 19.40
N LEU A 173 -2.42 -6.36 18.17
CA LEU A 173 -3.08 -6.87 16.97
C LEU A 173 -2.89 -8.38 16.80
N ILE A 174 -1.69 -8.90 17.03
CA ILE A 174 -1.44 -10.35 16.93
C ILE A 174 -2.15 -11.10 18.05
N ALA A 175 -2.16 -10.57 19.27
CA ALA A 175 -2.92 -11.16 20.37
C ALA A 175 -4.41 -11.26 20.01
N SER A 176 -4.99 -10.20 19.44
CA SER A 176 -6.39 -10.20 19.00
C SER A 176 -6.65 -11.20 17.86
N LEU A 177 -5.71 -11.36 16.91
CA LEU A 177 -5.85 -12.31 15.81
C LEU A 177 -5.79 -13.77 16.27
N ILE A 178 -4.96 -14.06 17.27
CA ILE A 178 -4.84 -15.40 17.88
C ILE A 178 -6.08 -15.71 18.73
N GLU A 179 -6.59 -14.73 19.48
CA GLU A 179 -7.81 -14.90 20.29
C GLU A 179 -9.04 -15.16 19.43
N ASP A 180 -9.17 -14.48 18.28
CA ASP A 180 -10.30 -14.64 17.34
C ASP A 180 -10.18 -15.90 16.45
N ASN A 181 -8.98 -16.48 16.32
CA ASN A 181 -8.73 -17.71 15.55
C ASN A 181 -7.79 -18.68 16.30
N PRO A 182 -8.30 -19.45 17.30
CA PRO A 182 -7.49 -20.29 18.19
C PRO A 182 -6.84 -21.52 17.53
N THR A 183 -7.03 -21.72 16.22
CA THR A 183 -6.44 -22.83 15.45
C THR A 183 -5.16 -22.45 14.69
N LEU A 184 -4.67 -21.22 14.84
CA LEU A 184 -3.38 -20.73 14.32
C LEU A 184 -2.29 -20.76 15.39
#